data_AF-A0AA39KEN5-F1
#
_entry.id   AF-A0AA39KEN5-F1
#
_cell.length_a   1.000
_cell.length_b   1.000
_cell.length_c   1.000
_cell.angle_alpha   90.00
_cell.angle_beta   90.00
_cell.angle_gamma   90.00
#
_symmetry.space_group_name_H-M   'P 1'
#
loop_
_entity.id
_entity.type
_entity.pdbx_description
1 polymer ?
#
loop_
_entity_poly.entity_id
_entity_poly.type
_entity_poly.pdbx_seq_one_letter_code
_entity_poly.pdbx_strand_id
1 'polypeptide(L)'
;MPQRSLAPPPPPSVPPSLQDITNAMSYISQLSLSVSHPALQGQATPSDVTEVEVYKHRLIDAHTAGENDVMPAWASALLEGWATKMDDMEARLHRDAVERQEFLVHDDSERGQRIVTELHGIFTNRFNDLETCLDKSFSTIEKHLIRVEIATAAHNLSCGDGLRRPFALLPSEEGHLPNDIDFVIPSQNLPLLHDTRAIEGLSDDQLNAYHTAYKLSGNWRTGNRADKLLLLQYHVGCSANYSM
;
A
#
# COMPACT_ATOMS: atom_id res chain seq x y z
N MET A 1 14.43 28.86 -14.96
CA MET A 1 14.79 28.32 -13.63
C MET A 1 13.78 27.25 -13.29
N PRO A 2 14.17 25.98 -13.10
CA PRO A 2 13.23 24.94 -12.70
C PRO A 2 12.78 25.20 -11.25
N GLN A 3 11.54 25.69 -11.08
CA GLN A 3 10.73 25.59 -9.87
C GLN A 3 9.77 24.42 -10.09
N ARG A 4 9.40 23.57 -9.13
CA ARG A 4 9.50 23.54 -7.66
C ARG A 4 9.61 22.06 -7.28
N SER A 5 10.53 21.72 -6.37
CA SER A 5 10.51 20.40 -5.70
C SER A 5 9.26 20.32 -4.80
N LEU A 6 8.75 19.10 -4.65
CA LEU A 6 7.63 18.77 -3.79
C LEU A 6 8.04 19.05 -2.34
N ALA A 7 7.43 20.07 -1.72
CA ALA A 7 7.81 20.46 -0.36
C ALA A 7 7.55 19.29 0.61
N PRO A 8 8.57 18.86 1.38
CA PRO A 8 8.40 17.75 2.31
C PRO A 8 7.40 18.13 3.41
N PRO A 9 6.61 17.15 3.90
CA PRO A 9 5.71 17.38 5.02
C PRO A 9 6.51 17.75 6.29
N PRO A 10 5.88 18.48 7.23
CA PRO A 10 6.51 18.80 8.51
C PRO A 10 6.84 17.50 9.26
N PRO A 11 7.91 17.43 10.06
CA PRO A 11 8.28 16.23 10.83
C PRO A 11 7.10 15.68 11.64
N PRO A 12 6.93 14.35 11.72
CA PRO A 12 5.79 13.75 12.41
C PRO A 12 5.85 14.03 13.92
N SER A 13 4.67 14.07 14.53
CA SER A 13 4.51 14.18 15.99
C SER A 13 5.01 12.89 16.69
N VAL A 14 5.31 12.96 17.98
CA VAL A 14 5.64 11.79 18.82
C VAL A 14 4.66 11.70 19.99
N PRO A 15 3.73 10.72 20.01
CA PRO A 15 3.47 9.72 18.96
C PRO A 15 2.86 10.36 17.69
N PRO A 16 2.95 9.70 16.52
CA PRO A 16 2.39 10.20 15.28
C PRO A 16 0.90 10.40 15.41
N SER A 17 0.43 11.55 14.93
CA SER A 17 -0.99 11.83 14.80
C SER A 17 -1.54 11.23 13.51
N LEU A 18 -2.87 11.07 13.42
CA LEU A 18 -3.53 10.73 12.15
C LEU A 18 -3.19 11.75 11.05
N GLN A 19 -3.01 13.03 11.41
CA GLN A 19 -2.61 14.07 10.47
C GLN A 19 -1.22 13.80 9.88
N ASP A 20 -0.28 13.26 10.67
CA ASP A 20 1.06 12.92 10.20
C ASP A 20 1.02 11.80 9.15
N ILE A 21 0.14 10.81 9.35
CA ILE A 21 -0.13 9.72 8.39
C ILE A 21 -0.76 10.29 7.11
N THR A 22 -1.80 11.13 7.24
CA THR A 22 -2.45 11.79 6.10
C THR A 22 -1.47 12.63 5.29
N ASN A 23 -0.56 13.35 5.96
CA ASN A 23 0.49 14.14 5.32
C ASN A 23 1.47 13.22 4.57
N ALA A 24 1.86 12.09 5.16
CA ALA A 24 2.72 11.10 4.52
C ALA A 24 2.09 10.55 3.24
N MET A 25 0.84 10.10 3.32
CA MET A 25 0.12 9.52 2.19
C MET A 25 -0.10 10.54 1.06
N SER A 26 -0.46 11.78 1.43
CA SER A 26 -0.62 12.87 0.45
C SER A 26 0.69 13.15 -0.28
N TYR A 27 1.82 13.15 0.43
CA TYR A 27 3.14 13.38 -0.14
C TYR A 27 3.57 12.24 -1.07
N ILE A 28 3.37 10.98 -0.66
CA ILE A 28 3.64 9.79 -1.49
C ILE A 28 2.78 9.79 -2.76
N SER A 29 1.48 10.10 -2.62
CA SER A 29 0.55 10.15 -3.75
C SER A 29 0.96 11.23 -4.75
N GLN A 30 1.32 12.43 -4.28
CA GLN A 30 1.82 13.51 -5.15
C GLN A 30 3.13 13.13 -5.85
N LEU A 31 4.06 12.47 -5.15
CA LEU A 31 5.29 11.97 -5.74
C LEU A 31 4.98 10.93 -6.82
N SER A 32 4.14 9.94 -6.54
CA SER A 32 3.72 8.91 -7.49
C SER A 32 3.06 9.50 -8.75
N LEU A 33 2.16 10.48 -8.56
CA LEU A 33 1.52 11.21 -9.65
C LEU A 33 2.55 11.97 -10.49
N SER A 34 3.53 12.62 -9.86
CA SER A 34 4.56 13.38 -10.57
C SER A 34 5.53 12.51 -11.37
N VAL A 35 5.78 11.28 -10.91
CA VAL A 35 6.60 10.29 -11.63
C VAL A 35 5.82 9.66 -12.79
N SER A 36 4.54 9.36 -12.57
CA SER A 36 3.72 8.57 -13.51
C SER A 36 3.05 9.42 -14.59
N HIS A 37 2.73 10.70 -14.30
CA HIS A 37 1.96 11.54 -15.21
C HIS A 37 2.86 12.39 -16.14
N PRO A 38 2.76 12.26 -17.48
CA PRO A 38 3.66 12.95 -18.43
C PRO A 38 3.68 14.47 -18.28
N ALA A 39 2.54 15.09 -17.92
CA ALA A 39 2.45 16.54 -17.72
C ALA A 39 3.13 17.05 -16.43
N LEU A 40 3.43 16.16 -15.49
CA LEU A 40 4.10 16.47 -14.21
C LEU A 40 5.54 15.93 -14.16
N GLN A 41 5.98 15.28 -15.22
CA GLN A 41 7.29 14.65 -15.32
C GLN A 41 8.41 15.70 -15.17
N GLY A 42 9.30 15.47 -14.21
CA GLY A 42 10.37 16.42 -13.86
C GLY A 42 10.06 17.38 -12.71
N GLN A 43 8.86 17.31 -12.11
CA GLN A 43 8.57 17.99 -10.84
C GLN A 43 9.15 17.25 -9.63
N ALA A 44 9.17 15.91 -9.68
CA ALA A 44 9.89 15.09 -8.71
C ALA A 44 11.36 14.96 -9.07
N THR A 45 12.19 15.12 -8.05
CA THR A 45 13.62 14.90 -8.08
C THR A 45 13.94 13.58 -7.36
N PRO A 46 15.11 12.97 -7.62
CA PRO A 46 15.59 11.84 -6.81
C PRO A 46 15.69 12.16 -5.31
N SER A 47 15.88 13.44 -4.95
CA SER A 47 15.86 13.89 -3.56
C SER A 47 14.49 13.70 -2.92
N ASP A 48 13.40 14.03 -3.63
CA ASP A 48 12.04 13.90 -3.10
C ASP A 48 11.67 12.44 -2.82
N VAL A 49 12.18 11.48 -3.63
CA VAL A 49 12.03 10.03 -3.37
C VAL A 49 12.73 9.64 -2.08
N THR A 50 13.95 10.13 -1.89
CA THR A 50 14.75 9.86 -0.67
C THR A 50 14.07 10.48 0.55
N GLU A 51 13.52 11.68 0.43
CA GLU A 51 12.81 12.39 1.50
C GLU A 51 11.51 11.67 1.91
N VAL A 52 10.76 11.12 0.95
CA VAL A 52 9.60 10.25 1.24
C VAL A 52 10.02 9.06 2.10
N GLU A 53 11.10 8.36 1.72
CA GLU A 53 11.56 7.19 2.47
C GLU A 53 12.04 7.57 3.87
N VAL A 54 12.80 8.66 4.01
CA VAL A 54 13.20 9.19 5.32
C VAL A 54 11.98 9.56 6.17
N TYR A 55 10.94 10.16 5.57
CA TYR A 55 9.72 10.53 6.29
C TYR A 55 8.95 9.31 6.77
N LYS A 56 8.82 8.25 5.95
CA LYS A 56 8.21 6.97 6.37
C LYS A 56 8.94 6.38 7.57
N HIS A 57 10.28 6.35 7.55
CA HIS A 57 11.08 5.84 8.66
C HIS A 57 10.85 6.66 9.94
N ARG A 58 10.83 8.01 9.84
CA ARG A 58 10.54 8.87 11.00
C ARG A 58 9.16 8.63 11.59
N LEU A 59 8.17 8.31 10.75
CA LEU A 59 6.80 8.05 11.20
C LEU A 59 6.70 6.69 11.91
N ILE A 60 7.44 5.69 11.43
CA ILE A 60 7.61 4.39 12.10
C ILE A 60 8.33 4.60 13.44
N ASP A 61 9.49 5.26 13.44
CA ASP A 61 10.28 5.52 14.64
C ASP A 61 9.49 6.30 15.70
N ALA A 62 8.74 7.32 15.29
CA ALA A 62 7.89 8.08 16.20
C ALA A 62 6.77 7.22 16.78
N HIS A 63 6.24 6.26 16.01
CA HIS A 63 5.22 5.31 16.48
C HIS A 63 5.80 4.32 17.49
N THR A 64 7.01 3.82 17.25
CA THR A 64 7.68 2.85 18.10
C THR A 64 8.39 3.48 19.31
N ALA A 65 8.65 4.79 19.30
CA ALA A 65 9.33 5.48 20.41
C ALA A 65 8.61 5.43 21.76
N GLY A 66 7.31 5.05 21.80
CA GLY A 66 6.50 4.99 23.01
C GLY A 66 6.06 3.59 23.47
N GLU A 67 6.10 2.59 22.58
CA GLU A 67 5.80 1.20 22.90
C GLU A 67 7.11 0.42 22.94
N ASN A 68 7.22 -0.60 23.81
CA ASN A 68 8.40 -1.48 23.81
C ASN A 68 8.76 -1.81 22.36
N ASP A 69 10.03 -1.59 22.00
CA ASP A 69 10.73 -1.68 20.70
C ASP A 69 10.58 -3.04 19.96
N VAL A 70 9.49 -3.74 20.22
CA VAL A 70 9.14 -5.07 19.76
C VAL A 70 8.24 -4.89 18.57
N MET A 71 8.88 -4.93 17.41
CA MET A 71 8.21 -5.01 16.13
C MET A 71 7.14 -6.13 16.17
N PRO A 72 5.91 -5.89 15.64
CA PRO A 72 4.86 -6.90 15.66
C PRO A 72 5.34 -8.22 15.05
N ALA A 73 4.93 -9.35 15.63
CA ALA A 73 5.45 -10.66 15.23
C ALA A 73 5.37 -10.96 13.72
N TRP A 74 4.34 -10.44 13.04
CA TRP A 74 4.19 -10.59 11.59
C TRP A 74 5.25 -9.80 10.80
N ALA A 75 5.64 -8.61 11.27
CA ALA A 75 6.66 -7.78 10.65
C ALA A 75 8.07 -8.33 10.92
N SER A 76 8.31 -8.85 12.13
CA SER A 76 9.52 -9.62 12.46
C SER A 76 9.71 -10.83 11.57
N ALA A 77 8.67 -11.66 11.42
CA ALA A 77 8.71 -12.81 10.52
C ALA A 77 8.96 -12.42 9.06
N LEU A 78 8.44 -11.26 8.62
CA LEU A 78 8.67 -10.76 7.27
C LEU A 78 10.13 -10.30 7.07
N LEU A 79 10.71 -9.56 8.01
CA LEU A 79 12.12 -9.16 7.96
C LEU A 79 13.07 -10.37 8.03
N GLU A 80 12.79 -11.35 8.89
CA GLU A 80 13.58 -12.60 8.95
C GLU A 80 13.54 -13.36 7.63
N GLY A 81 12.36 -13.43 7.00
CA GLY A 81 12.20 -14.04 5.68
C GLY A 81 12.98 -13.30 4.58
N TRP A 82 13.11 -11.97 4.70
CA TRP A 82 13.91 -11.16 3.79
C TRP A 82 15.40 -11.35 4.00
N ALA A 83 15.88 -11.29 5.25
CA ALA A 83 17.27 -11.53 5.60
C ALA A 83 17.73 -12.90 5.07
N THR A 84 16.93 -13.94 5.29
CA THR A 84 17.22 -15.30 4.80
C THR A 84 17.33 -15.36 3.26
N LYS A 85 16.46 -14.65 2.54
CA LYS A 85 16.52 -14.60 1.07
C LYS A 85 17.74 -13.83 0.56
N MET A 86 18.12 -12.75 1.22
CA MET A 86 19.31 -11.97 0.90
C MET A 86 20.58 -12.80 1.13
N ASP A 87 20.65 -13.51 2.26
CA ASP A 87 21.77 -14.41 2.59
C ASP A 87 21.90 -15.56 1.59
N ASP A 88 20.78 -16.21 1.20
CA ASP A 88 20.81 -17.26 0.16
C ASP A 88 21.28 -16.70 -1.18
N MET A 89 20.81 -15.50 -1.54
CA MET A 89 21.21 -14.85 -2.79
C MET A 89 22.70 -14.48 -2.80
N GLU A 90 23.21 -13.90 -1.71
CA GLU A 90 24.63 -13.59 -1.55
C GLU A 90 25.48 -14.86 -1.64
N ALA A 91 25.08 -15.92 -0.93
CA ALA A 91 25.78 -17.20 -0.97
C ALA A 91 25.81 -17.80 -2.39
N ARG A 92 24.71 -17.65 -3.16
CA ARG A 92 24.65 -18.10 -4.57
C ARG A 92 25.55 -17.27 -5.46
N LEU A 93 25.54 -15.94 -5.33
CA LEU A 93 26.43 -15.05 -6.09
C LEU A 93 27.90 -15.34 -5.80
N HIS A 94 28.23 -15.58 -4.53
CA HIS A 94 29.59 -15.92 -4.13
C HIS A 94 30.05 -17.25 -4.74
N ARG A 95 29.20 -18.30 -4.70
CA ARG A 95 29.50 -19.59 -5.36
C ARG A 95 29.75 -19.42 -6.87
N ASP A 96 28.86 -18.71 -7.57
CA ASP A 96 29.00 -18.49 -9.01
C ASP A 96 30.27 -17.69 -9.37
N ALA A 97 30.65 -16.74 -8.50
CA ALA A 97 31.86 -15.95 -8.67
C ALA A 97 33.13 -16.81 -8.48
N VAL A 98 33.16 -17.65 -7.43
CA VAL A 98 34.29 -18.54 -7.15
C VAL A 98 34.47 -19.58 -8.23
N GLU A 99 33.39 -20.27 -8.65
CA GLU A 99 33.44 -21.28 -9.71
C GLU A 99 34.01 -20.71 -11.01
N ARG A 100 33.70 -19.45 -11.33
CA ARG A 100 34.17 -18.78 -12.56
C ARG A 100 35.53 -18.11 -12.42
N GLN A 101 35.94 -17.73 -11.21
CA GLN A 101 37.28 -17.19 -10.96
C GLN A 101 38.37 -18.22 -11.28
N GLU A 102 38.11 -19.51 -11.06
CA GLU A 102 39.04 -20.60 -11.42
C GLU A 102 39.29 -20.68 -12.94
N PHE A 103 38.32 -20.27 -13.78
CA PHE A 103 38.49 -20.23 -15.23
C PHE A 103 39.28 -19.02 -15.74
N LEU A 104 39.40 -17.95 -14.95
CA LEU A 104 40.13 -16.73 -15.33
C LEU A 104 41.65 -16.84 -15.08
N VAL A 105 42.09 -17.79 -14.25
CA VAL A 105 43.53 -18.00 -13.94
C VAL A 105 44.28 -18.65 -15.11
N HIS A 106 43.55 -19.23 -16.07
CA HIS A 106 44.11 -19.86 -17.27
C HIS A 106 43.40 -19.33 -18.53
N ASP A 107 44.06 -18.38 -19.20
CA ASP A 107 44.06 -18.21 -20.67
C ASP A 107 43.24 -17.06 -21.32
N ASP A 108 43.84 -16.55 -22.40
CA ASP A 108 43.42 -15.67 -23.50
C ASP A 108 42.30 -14.61 -23.34
N SER A 109 42.61 -13.38 -23.79
CA SER A 109 41.78 -12.18 -23.59
C SER A 109 40.33 -12.29 -24.11
N GLU A 110 40.08 -13.05 -25.18
CA GLU A 110 38.73 -13.25 -25.71
C GLU A 110 37.86 -14.17 -24.85
N ARG A 111 38.47 -15.13 -24.15
CA ARG A 111 37.75 -16.03 -23.25
C ARG A 111 37.37 -15.28 -21.97
N GLY A 112 38.28 -14.46 -21.46
CA GLY A 112 38.00 -13.55 -20.34
C GLY A 112 36.84 -12.59 -20.64
N GLN A 113 36.83 -11.95 -21.82
CA GLN A 113 35.76 -11.02 -22.21
C GLN A 113 34.38 -11.71 -22.30
N ARG A 114 34.34 -12.96 -22.79
CA ARG A 114 33.12 -13.77 -22.83
C ARG A 114 32.60 -14.09 -21.43
N ILE A 115 33.48 -14.50 -20.51
CA ILE A 115 33.11 -14.79 -19.12
C ILE A 115 32.57 -13.54 -18.43
N VAL A 116 33.22 -12.37 -18.62
CA VAL A 116 32.74 -11.10 -18.07
C VAL A 116 31.35 -10.73 -18.59
N THR A 117 31.11 -10.91 -19.89
CA THR A 117 29.79 -10.63 -20.51
C THR A 117 28.72 -11.57 -19.97
N GLU A 118 29.03 -12.86 -19.81
CA GLU A 118 28.11 -13.84 -19.24
C GLU A 118 27.79 -13.55 -17.78
N LEU A 119 28.82 -13.22 -16.98
CA LEU A 119 28.66 -12.78 -15.60
C LEU A 119 27.75 -11.56 -15.51
N HIS A 120 28.01 -10.53 -16.34
CA HIS A 120 27.18 -9.34 -16.36
C HIS A 120 25.71 -9.65 -16.68
N GLY A 121 25.44 -10.51 -17.67
CA GLY A 121 24.08 -10.94 -17.98
C GLY A 121 23.39 -11.65 -16.82
N ILE A 122 24.12 -12.49 -16.08
CA ILE A 122 23.58 -13.19 -14.90
C ILE A 122 23.29 -12.21 -13.76
N PHE A 123 24.19 -11.27 -13.49
CA PHE A 123 23.97 -10.23 -12.49
C PHE A 123 22.74 -9.38 -12.82
N THR A 124 22.61 -8.93 -14.07
CA THR A 124 21.47 -8.14 -14.52
C THR A 124 20.15 -8.89 -14.37
N ASN A 125 20.09 -10.15 -14.81
CA ASN A 125 18.87 -10.96 -14.68
C ASN A 125 18.48 -11.15 -13.20
N ARG A 126 19.45 -11.41 -12.33
CA ARG A 126 19.20 -11.56 -10.89
C ARG A 126 18.75 -10.28 -10.22
N PHE A 127 19.31 -9.15 -10.63
CA PHE A 127 18.89 -7.84 -10.13
C PHE A 127 17.42 -7.57 -10.49
N ASN A 128 17.01 -7.88 -11.72
CA ASN A 128 15.62 -7.74 -12.15
C ASN A 128 14.67 -8.69 -11.37
N ASP A 129 15.11 -9.92 -11.09
CA ASP A 129 14.33 -10.86 -10.25
C ASP A 129 14.14 -10.32 -8.83
N LEU A 130 15.17 -9.69 -8.27
CA LEU A 130 15.12 -9.05 -6.96
C LEU A 130 14.12 -7.88 -6.96
N GLU A 131 14.22 -6.98 -7.94
CA GLU A 131 13.31 -5.85 -8.11
C GLU A 131 11.86 -6.32 -8.19
N THR A 132 11.59 -7.33 -9.01
CA THR A 132 10.25 -7.95 -9.13
C THR A 132 9.76 -8.55 -7.80
N CYS A 133 10.64 -9.19 -7.03
CA CYS A 133 10.30 -9.75 -5.73
C CYS A 133 10.01 -8.66 -4.67
N LEU A 134 10.77 -7.57 -4.69
CA LEU A 134 10.57 -6.41 -3.84
C LEU A 134 9.23 -5.76 -4.14
N ASP A 135 8.94 -5.46 -5.40
CA ASP A 135 7.67 -4.87 -5.84
C ASP A 135 6.46 -5.69 -5.39
N LYS A 136 6.54 -7.02 -5.55
CA LYS A 136 5.47 -7.93 -5.10
C LYS A 136 5.28 -7.88 -3.58
N SER A 137 6.38 -7.77 -2.83
CA SER A 137 6.34 -7.70 -1.38
C SER A 137 5.79 -6.35 -0.90
N PHE A 138 6.22 -5.25 -1.49
CA PHE A 138 5.67 -3.92 -1.22
C PHE A 138 4.17 -3.86 -1.54
N SER A 139 3.74 -4.39 -2.69
CA SER A 139 2.30 -4.49 -3.02
C SER A 139 1.52 -5.31 -1.99
N THR A 140 2.14 -6.34 -1.41
CA THR A 140 1.50 -7.15 -0.36
C THR A 140 1.38 -6.36 0.95
N ILE A 141 2.43 -5.63 1.34
CA ILE A 141 2.43 -4.77 2.53
C ILE A 141 1.41 -3.63 2.36
N GLU A 142 1.38 -2.99 1.20
CA GLU A 142 0.44 -1.93 0.87
C GLU A 142 -1.01 -2.43 0.98
N LYS A 143 -1.33 -3.60 0.42
CA LYS A 143 -2.65 -4.23 0.61
C LYS A 143 -2.96 -4.52 2.08
N HIS A 144 -1.97 -4.94 2.85
CA HIS A 144 -2.16 -5.16 4.28
C HIS A 144 -2.38 -3.86 5.05
N LEU A 145 -1.65 -2.78 4.72
CA LEU A 145 -1.85 -1.46 5.31
C LEU A 145 -3.22 -0.91 4.94
N ILE A 146 -3.66 -1.03 3.69
CA ILE A 146 -5.02 -0.67 3.26
C ILE A 146 -6.05 -1.48 4.07
N ARG A 147 -5.85 -2.78 4.24
CA ARG A 147 -6.75 -3.61 5.08
C ARG A 147 -6.75 -3.18 6.54
N VAL A 148 -5.59 -2.82 7.09
CA VAL A 148 -5.49 -2.28 8.45
C VAL A 148 -6.16 -0.92 8.54
N GLU A 149 -6.00 -0.03 7.57
CA GLU A 149 -6.65 1.28 7.51
C GLU A 149 -8.17 1.12 7.39
N ILE A 150 -8.66 0.23 6.52
CA ILE A 150 -10.08 -0.14 6.41
C ILE A 150 -10.56 -0.74 7.73
N ALA A 151 -9.80 -1.63 8.37
CA ALA A 151 -10.16 -2.20 9.67
C ALA A 151 -10.13 -1.17 10.81
N THR A 152 -9.25 -0.17 10.74
CA THR A 152 -9.11 0.91 11.73
C THR A 152 -10.20 1.95 11.53
N ALA A 153 -10.55 2.26 10.29
CA ALA A 153 -11.73 3.04 9.94
C ALA A 153 -13.02 2.29 10.34
N ALA A 154 -13.06 0.96 10.17
CA ALA A 154 -14.10 0.09 10.72
C ALA A 154 -14.11 0.06 12.26
N HIS A 155 -12.99 0.37 12.93
CA HIS A 155 -12.93 0.49 14.38
C HIS A 155 -13.35 1.89 14.89
N ASN A 156 -13.19 2.93 14.07
CA ASN A 156 -13.78 4.26 14.29
C ASN A 156 -15.32 4.22 14.35
N LEU A 157 -15.93 3.12 13.91
CA LEU A 157 -17.37 2.86 14.01
C LEU A 157 -17.83 2.30 15.36
N SER A 158 -16.91 2.12 16.31
CA SER A 158 -17.28 2.11 17.73
C SER A 158 -17.84 3.47 18.21
N CYS A 159 -17.86 4.51 17.37
CA CYS A 159 -18.34 5.86 17.67
C CYS A 159 -19.77 6.18 17.13
N GLY A 160 -20.82 5.47 17.58
CA GLY A 160 -22.21 5.96 17.53
C GLY A 160 -22.99 5.80 16.20
N ASP A 161 -24.06 6.58 16.04
CA ASP A 161 -25.11 6.45 14.99
C ASP A 161 -24.79 7.18 13.66
N GLY A 162 -23.57 7.71 13.51
CA GLY A 162 -23.17 8.56 12.38
C GLY A 162 -23.75 9.96 12.39
N LEU A 163 -24.73 10.28 13.26
CA LEU A 163 -25.36 11.60 13.32
C LEU A 163 -24.52 12.61 14.11
N ARG A 164 -23.79 12.14 15.13
CA ARG A 164 -22.93 12.99 15.97
C ARG A 164 -21.47 13.03 15.54
N ARG A 165 -21.03 12.00 14.82
CA ARG A 165 -19.68 11.86 14.27
C ARG A 165 -19.81 11.25 12.88
N PRO A 166 -19.56 12.01 11.80
CA PRO A 166 -19.59 11.48 10.45
C PRO A 166 -18.64 10.30 10.31
N PHE A 167 -19.02 9.34 9.48
CA PHE A 167 -18.17 8.20 9.15
C PHE A 167 -16.93 8.67 8.42
N ALA A 168 -15.79 8.06 8.76
CA ALA A 168 -14.59 8.16 7.92
C ALA A 168 -14.89 7.48 6.57
N LEU A 169 -14.41 8.08 5.48
CA LEU A 169 -14.54 7.49 4.16
C LEU A 169 -13.80 6.15 4.13
N LEU A 170 -14.50 5.10 3.71
CA LEU A 170 -13.92 3.78 3.57
C LEU A 170 -13.45 3.60 2.12
N PRO A 171 -12.15 3.39 1.89
CA PRO A 171 -11.69 3.01 0.57
C PRO A 171 -12.10 1.56 0.25
N SER A 172 -12.15 1.21 -1.04
CA SER A 172 -12.31 -0.16 -1.50
C SER A 172 -11.09 -1.02 -1.12
N GLU A 173 -11.16 -2.35 -1.33
CA GLU A 173 -9.99 -3.23 -1.13
C GLU A 173 -8.77 -2.79 -1.97
N GLU A 174 -9.01 -2.06 -3.06
CA GLU A 174 -8.00 -1.55 -3.98
C GLU A 174 -7.54 -0.12 -3.61
N GLY A 175 -8.04 0.45 -2.52
CA GLY A 175 -7.61 1.76 -2.01
C GLY A 175 -8.36 2.95 -2.61
N HIS A 176 -9.29 2.73 -3.54
CA HIS A 176 -10.07 3.79 -4.19
C HIS A 176 -11.17 4.32 -3.26
N LEU A 177 -11.48 5.61 -3.33
CA LEU A 177 -12.61 6.23 -2.64
C LEU A 177 -13.88 6.25 -3.52
N PRO A 178 -15.11 6.35 -2.97
CA PRO A 178 -16.34 6.26 -3.77
C PRO A 178 -16.51 7.31 -4.88
N ASN A 179 -15.76 8.40 -4.81
CA ASN A 179 -15.70 9.47 -5.80
C ASN A 179 -14.58 9.30 -6.84
N ASP A 180 -13.74 8.28 -6.69
CA ASP A 180 -12.69 7.97 -7.67
C ASP A 180 -13.29 7.29 -8.89
N ILE A 181 -12.71 7.59 -10.06
CA ILE A 181 -13.14 6.99 -11.34
C ILE A 181 -13.00 5.47 -11.37
N ASP A 182 -12.12 4.93 -10.52
CA ASP A 182 -11.76 3.52 -10.45
C ASP A 182 -12.54 2.73 -9.36
N PHE A 183 -13.39 3.39 -8.56
CA PHE A 183 -14.05 2.74 -7.41
C PHE A 183 -15.08 1.67 -7.78
N VAL A 184 -15.82 1.89 -8.87
CA VAL A 184 -16.74 0.97 -9.56
C VAL A 184 -17.29 1.72 -10.78
N ILE A 185 -17.66 0.99 -11.84
CA ILE A 185 -18.19 1.46 -13.14
C ILE A 185 -18.56 2.97 -13.13
N PRO A 186 -17.82 3.84 -13.86
CA PRO A 186 -17.90 5.30 -13.78
C PRO A 186 -19.30 5.93 -13.96
N SER A 187 -20.30 5.16 -14.37
CA SER A 187 -21.64 5.63 -14.70
C SER A 187 -22.57 5.82 -13.50
N GLN A 188 -22.21 5.41 -12.28
CA GLN A 188 -23.20 5.30 -11.19
C GLN A 188 -23.21 6.42 -10.14
N ASN A 189 -22.34 7.45 -10.22
CA ASN A 189 -22.32 8.60 -9.30
C ASN A 189 -22.64 8.21 -7.84
N LEU A 190 -21.74 7.44 -7.21
CA LEU A 190 -21.98 6.92 -5.87
C LEU A 190 -21.85 8.03 -4.83
N PRO A 191 -22.87 8.27 -3.98
CA PRO A 191 -22.81 9.29 -2.96
C PRO A 191 -21.95 8.82 -1.80
N LEU A 192 -21.10 9.70 -1.25
CA LEU A 192 -20.24 9.37 -0.11
C LEU A 192 -21.07 8.98 1.12
N LEU A 193 -20.70 7.88 1.77
CA LEU A 193 -21.41 7.31 2.92
C LEU A 193 -20.92 7.94 4.25
N HIS A 194 -21.29 9.20 4.49
CA HIS A 194 -20.84 9.93 5.69
C HIS A 194 -21.75 9.76 6.91
N ASP A 195 -23.00 9.32 6.72
CA ASP A 195 -23.96 9.09 7.81
C ASP A 195 -24.96 7.97 7.45
N THR A 196 -25.78 7.57 8.42
CA THR A 196 -26.80 6.53 8.23
C THR A 196 -27.87 6.92 7.21
N ARG A 197 -28.17 8.22 7.06
CA ARG A 197 -29.18 8.71 6.10
C ARG A 197 -28.68 8.57 4.67
N ALA A 198 -27.39 8.79 4.42
CA ALA A 198 -26.75 8.57 3.13
C ALA A 198 -26.87 7.09 2.72
N ILE A 199 -26.72 6.16 3.67
CA ILE A 199 -26.88 4.72 3.43
C ILE A 199 -28.35 4.36 3.17
N GLU A 200 -29.28 4.87 3.98
CA GLU A 200 -30.72 4.61 3.81
C GLU A 200 -31.27 5.17 2.49
N GLY A 201 -30.71 6.29 2.02
CA GLY A 201 -31.09 6.99 0.79
C GLY A 201 -30.54 6.39 -0.51
N LEU A 202 -29.71 5.33 -0.46
CA LEU A 202 -29.14 4.70 -1.66
C LEU A 202 -30.24 4.10 -2.55
N SER A 203 -30.16 4.30 -3.87
CA SER A 203 -30.98 3.51 -4.80
C SER A 203 -30.55 2.03 -4.78
N ASP A 204 -31.37 1.12 -5.29
CA ASP A 204 -31.00 -0.31 -5.36
C ASP A 204 -29.75 -0.52 -6.23
N ASP A 205 -29.58 0.27 -7.30
CA ASP A 205 -28.40 0.22 -8.16
C ASP A 205 -27.15 0.66 -7.40
N GLN A 206 -27.22 1.80 -6.70
CA GLN A 206 -26.09 2.31 -5.90
C GLN A 206 -25.73 1.34 -4.76
N LEU A 207 -26.73 0.76 -4.11
CA LEU A 207 -26.53 -0.24 -3.07
C LEU A 207 -25.80 -1.48 -3.62
N ASN A 208 -26.24 -2.02 -4.76
CA ASN A 208 -25.57 -3.15 -5.41
C ASN A 208 -24.14 -2.79 -5.87
N ALA A 209 -23.91 -1.55 -6.31
CA ALA A 209 -22.59 -1.05 -6.67
C ALA A 209 -21.64 -1.07 -5.47
N TYR A 210 -22.07 -0.55 -4.32
CA TYR A 210 -21.29 -0.57 -3.09
C TYR A 210 -20.96 -1.99 -2.63
N HIS A 211 -21.91 -2.92 -2.70
CA HIS A 211 -21.66 -4.34 -2.39
C HIS A 211 -20.62 -4.97 -3.32
N THR A 212 -20.64 -4.57 -4.60
CA THR A 212 -19.66 -5.03 -5.60
C THR A 212 -18.29 -4.43 -5.35
N ALA A 213 -18.21 -3.12 -5.12
CA ALA A 213 -16.98 -2.37 -4.85
C ALA A 213 -16.24 -2.91 -3.61
N TYR A 214 -16.97 -3.12 -2.51
CA TYR A 214 -16.42 -3.64 -1.27
C TYR A 214 -16.27 -5.16 -1.24
N LYS A 215 -16.66 -5.87 -2.31
CA LYS A 215 -16.64 -7.34 -2.40
C LYS A 215 -17.27 -8.00 -1.17
N LEU A 216 -18.40 -7.47 -0.69
CA LEU A 216 -19.05 -7.97 0.52
C LEU A 216 -19.46 -9.43 0.32
N SER A 217 -18.98 -10.30 1.21
CA SER A 217 -19.31 -11.73 1.18
C SER A 217 -20.73 -11.97 1.72
N GLY A 218 -21.43 -12.96 1.17
CA GLY A 218 -22.79 -13.35 1.58
C GLY A 218 -23.80 -13.39 0.44
N ASN A 219 -25.03 -13.80 0.76
CA ASN A 219 -26.13 -13.95 -0.19
C ASN A 219 -26.79 -12.61 -0.58
N TRP A 220 -26.06 -11.49 -0.55
CA TRP A 220 -26.64 -10.16 -0.83
C TRP A 220 -27.20 -10.08 -2.25
N ARG A 221 -26.74 -10.90 -3.20
CA ARG A 221 -27.30 -10.95 -4.56
C ARG A 221 -28.76 -11.40 -4.57
N THR A 222 -29.17 -12.24 -3.64
CA THR A 222 -30.53 -12.77 -3.51
C THR A 222 -31.29 -12.21 -2.30
N GLY A 223 -30.60 -11.52 -1.40
CA GLY A 223 -31.17 -10.85 -0.23
C GLY A 223 -32.10 -9.71 -0.60
N ASN A 224 -33.07 -9.43 0.27
CA ASN A 224 -33.94 -8.28 0.13
C ASN A 224 -33.16 -6.98 0.40
N ARG A 225 -33.73 -5.82 0.07
CA ARG A 225 -33.07 -4.52 0.25
C ARG A 225 -32.65 -4.27 1.70
N ALA A 226 -33.45 -4.67 2.69
CA ALA A 226 -33.14 -4.47 4.10
C ALA A 226 -31.90 -5.27 4.52
N ASP A 227 -31.76 -6.50 4.06
CA ASP A 227 -30.58 -7.34 4.34
C ASP A 227 -29.31 -6.73 3.72
N LYS A 228 -29.41 -6.22 2.49
CA LYS A 228 -28.29 -5.55 1.81
C LYS A 228 -27.86 -4.28 2.53
N LEU A 229 -28.82 -3.45 2.95
CA LEU A 229 -28.54 -2.24 3.72
C LEU A 229 -27.86 -2.59 5.04
N LEU A 230 -28.36 -3.61 5.73
CA LEU A 230 -27.82 -4.02 7.02
C LEU A 230 -26.41 -4.60 6.92
N LEU A 231 -26.11 -5.37 5.88
CA LEU A 231 -24.75 -5.85 5.60
C LEU A 231 -23.79 -4.71 5.26
N LEU A 232 -24.23 -3.72 4.47
CA LEU A 232 -23.43 -2.53 4.18
C LEU A 232 -23.22 -1.70 5.44
N GLN A 233 -24.26 -1.46 6.23
CA GLN A 233 -24.17 -0.78 7.52
C GLN A 233 -23.21 -1.50 8.48
N TYR A 234 -23.24 -2.83 8.53
CA TYR A 234 -22.30 -3.61 9.34
C TYR A 234 -20.85 -3.47 8.85
N HIS A 235 -20.63 -3.51 7.54
CA HIS A 235 -19.30 -3.31 6.95
C HIS A 235 -18.75 -1.90 7.20
N VAL A 236 -19.62 -0.89 7.02
CA VAL A 236 -19.36 0.49 7.42
C VAL A 236 -19.60 0.65 8.92
N GLY A 237 -19.60 -0.40 9.74
CA GLY A 237 -19.68 -0.42 11.22
C GLY A 237 -20.82 0.34 11.92
N CYS A 238 -21.85 0.82 11.20
CA CYS A 238 -22.97 1.57 11.77
C CYS A 238 -23.85 0.73 12.72
N SER A 239 -23.72 -0.60 12.70
CA SER A 239 -24.55 -1.51 13.49
C SER A 239 -23.71 -2.57 14.19
N ALA A 240 -23.67 -2.52 15.52
CA ALA A 240 -22.95 -3.48 16.36
C ALA A 240 -23.70 -4.81 16.60
N ASN A 241 -24.98 -4.90 16.19
CA ASN A 241 -25.88 -5.99 16.59
C ASN A 241 -26.16 -7.02 15.48
N TYR A 242 -25.26 -7.20 14.52
CA TYR A 242 -25.45 -8.23 13.49
C TYR A 242 -24.88 -9.58 13.96
N SER A 243 -25.74 -10.43 14.51
CA SER A 243 -25.41 -11.85 14.75
C SER A 243 -25.69 -12.63 13.46
N MET A 244 -24.63 -13.02 12.73
CA MET A 244 -24.72 -13.99 11.62
C MET A 244 -24.98 -15.41 12.13
#